data_AF-A0A7Z6RDZ7-F1
#
_entry.id   AF-A0A7Z6RDZ7-F1
#
_cell.length_a   1.000
_cell.length_b   1.000
_cell.length_c   1.000
_cell.angle_alpha   90.00
_cell.angle_beta   90.00
_cell.angle_gamma   90.00
#
_symmetry.space_group_name_H-M   'P 1'
#
loop_
_entity.id
_entity.type
_entity.pdbx_description
1 polymer ?
#
loop_
_entity_poly.entity_id
_entity_poly.type
_entity_poly.pdbx_seq_one_letter_code
_entity_poly.pdbx_strand_id
1 'polypeptide(L)'
;MSELIKENMHMKLYMEGTVDNHHFKCTSEGEGKPYEGTQTMRIKVVEGGPLPFAFDILATSFLYGSKTFINHTQGIPDFFKQSFPEGFTWERVTTYEDGGVLTATQDTSLQDGCLIYNVKIRGVNFTSNGPVMQKKTLGWEAFTETLYPADGGLEGRNDMALKLVGGSHLIANAKTT
;
A
#
# COMPACT_ATOMS: atom_id res chain seq x y z
N MET A 1 -16.46 18.60 -0.82
CA MET A 1 -15.18 18.16 -1.44
C MET A 1 -14.09 19.11 -0.97
N SER A 2 -12.91 18.61 -0.60
CA SER A 2 -11.77 19.47 -0.27
C SER A 2 -11.31 20.19 -1.53
N GLU A 3 -11.31 21.53 -1.53
CA GLU A 3 -10.81 22.34 -2.65
C GLU A 3 -9.31 22.12 -2.93
N LEU A 4 -8.61 21.46 -1.99
CA LEU A 4 -7.17 21.18 -2.07
C LEU A 4 -6.86 19.97 -2.96
N ILE A 5 -7.77 19.02 -3.07
CA ILE A 5 -7.58 17.82 -3.90
C ILE A 5 -8.14 18.09 -5.30
N LYS A 6 -7.22 18.25 -6.25
CA LYS A 6 -7.51 18.59 -7.65
C LYS A 6 -7.84 17.33 -8.46
N GLU A 7 -8.37 17.53 -9.67
CA GLU A 7 -8.64 16.45 -10.63
C GLU A 7 -7.40 15.66 -11.01
N ASN A 8 -6.23 16.32 -11.04
CA ASN A 8 -4.93 15.70 -11.27
C ASN A 8 -4.02 16.05 -10.09
N MET A 9 -3.41 15.04 -9.48
CA MET A 9 -2.52 15.20 -8.33
C MET A 9 -1.22 14.45 -8.57
N HIS A 10 -0.11 15.08 -8.19
CA HIS A 10 1.19 14.42 -8.09
C HIS A 10 1.40 13.84 -6.70
N MET A 11 2.24 12.81 -6.61
CA MET A 11 2.65 12.24 -5.34
C MET A 11 4.12 11.85 -5.31
N LYS A 12 4.72 11.91 -4.13
CA LYS A 12 6.06 11.42 -3.82
C LYS A 12 5.99 10.48 -2.62
N LEU A 13 6.76 9.41 -2.65
CA LEU A 13 6.80 8.45 -1.54
C LEU A 13 8.23 8.07 -1.17
N TYR A 14 8.45 7.98 0.15
CA TYR A 14 9.68 7.50 0.77
C TYR A 14 9.34 6.29 1.63
N MET A 15 9.95 5.15 1.34
CA MET A 15 9.74 3.91 2.07
C MET A 15 11.07 3.41 2.64
N GLU A 16 11.06 3.03 3.90
CA GLU A 16 12.17 2.37 4.56
C GLU A 16 11.65 1.17 5.37
N GLY A 17 12.41 0.09 5.38
CA GLY A 17 12.05 -1.03 6.23
C GLY A 17 12.97 -2.22 6.12
N THR A 18 12.53 -3.30 6.75
CA THR A 18 13.24 -4.57 6.77
C THR A 18 12.25 -5.69 6.51
N VAL A 19 12.61 -6.64 5.64
CA VAL A 19 11.91 -7.93 5.51
C VAL A 19 12.86 -9.03 5.97
N ASP A 20 12.42 -9.80 6.96
CA ASP A 20 13.24 -10.70 7.76
C ASP A 20 14.50 -9.99 8.27
N ASN A 21 15.67 -10.26 7.67
CA ASN A 21 16.95 -9.68 8.06
C ASN A 21 17.51 -8.69 7.02
N HIS A 22 16.74 -8.34 5.99
CA HIS A 22 17.19 -7.51 4.88
C HIS A 22 16.58 -6.12 4.92
N HIS A 23 17.40 -5.11 5.24
CA HIS A 23 17.01 -3.70 5.21
C HIS A 23 17.03 -3.14 3.78
N PHE A 24 16.12 -2.22 3.48
CA PHE A 24 16.01 -1.57 2.18
C PHE A 24 15.36 -0.19 2.27
N LYS A 25 15.56 0.61 1.21
CA LYS A 25 14.83 1.86 0.99
C LYS A 25 14.33 1.96 -0.44
N CYS A 26 13.16 2.56 -0.60
CA CYS A 26 12.58 2.88 -1.90
C CYS A 26 12.15 4.35 -1.95
N THR A 27 12.27 4.95 -3.13
CA THR A 27 11.63 6.23 -3.46
C THR A 27 10.73 6.06 -4.67
N SER A 28 9.71 6.90 -4.78
CA SER A 28 8.89 6.92 -5.98
C SER A 28 8.25 8.28 -6.22
N GLU A 29 7.88 8.48 -7.47
CA GLU A 29 7.12 9.63 -7.93
C GLU A 29 5.97 9.14 -8.81
N GLY A 30 4.83 9.80 -8.73
CA GLY A 30 3.63 9.40 -9.44
C GLY A 30 2.70 10.55 -9.74
N GLU A 31 1.68 10.24 -10.54
CA GLU A 31 0.53 11.09 -10.78
C GLU A 31 -0.75 10.26 -10.88
N GLY A 32 -1.89 10.91 -10.73
CA GLY A 32 -3.18 10.24 -10.85
C GLY A 32 -4.35 11.21 -10.82
N LYS A 33 -5.53 10.63 -10.89
CA LYS A 33 -6.80 11.33 -10.89
C LYS A 33 -7.66 10.91 -9.69
N PRO A 34 -7.66 11.69 -8.59
CA PRO A 34 -8.25 11.27 -7.32
C PRO A 34 -9.72 10.88 -7.39
N TYR A 35 -10.50 11.56 -8.23
CA TYR A 35 -11.94 11.35 -8.37
C TYR A 35 -12.31 10.27 -9.41
N GLU A 36 -11.41 9.95 -10.35
CA GLU A 36 -11.59 8.81 -11.27
C GLU A 36 -11.10 7.50 -10.65
N GLY A 37 -10.32 7.56 -9.57
CA GLY A 37 -9.80 6.38 -8.87
C GLY A 37 -8.61 5.72 -9.57
N THR A 38 -7.83 6.49 -10.33
CA THR A 38 -6.70 5.98 -11.12
C THR A 38 -5.40 6.68 -10.73
N GLN A 39 -4.30 5.94 -10.76
CA GLN A 39 -2.97 6.45 -10.40
C GLN A 39 -1.86 5.58 -10.99
N THR A 40 -0.68 6.16 -11.14
CA THR A 40 0.54 5.46 -11.57
C THR A 40 1.73 5.94 -10.73
N MET A 41 2.62 5.03 -10.34
CA MET A 41 3.86 5.35 -9.62
C MET A 41 5.06 4.69 -10.29
N ARG A 42 6.15 5.44 -10.40
CA ARG A 42 7.47 4.96 -10.82
C ARG A 42 8.34 4.76 -9.59
N ILE A 43 8.62 3.50 -9.26
CA ILE A 43 9.27 3.13 -8.00
C ILE A 43 10.73 2.74 -8.25
N LYS A 44 11.63 3.17 -7.37
CA LYS A 44 13.05 2.84 -7.37
C LYS A 44 13.44 2.28 -6.01
N VAL A 45 14.14 1.14 -6.00
CA VAL A 45 14.89 0.67 -4.83
C VAL A 45 16.20 1.45 -4.81
N VAL A 46 16.41 2.27 -3.77
CA VAL A 46 17.59 3.14 -3.66
C VAL A 46 18.64 2.61 -2.68
N GLU A 47 18.27 1.66 -1.83
CA GLU A 47 19.17 0.97 -0.90
C GLU A 47 18.70 -0.48 -0.71
N GLY A 48 19.64 -1.43 -0.55
CA GLY A 48 19.33 -2.85 -0.35
C GLY A 48 18.95 -3.63 -1.62
N GLY A 49 19.10 -3.04 -2.81
CA GLY A 49 18.86 -3.75 -4.07
C GLY A 49 20.03 -4.65 -4.50
N PRO A 50 19.79 -5.73 -5.28
CA PRO A 50 18.49 -6.30 -5.60
C PRO A 50 17.86 -6.97 -4.36
N LEU A 51 16.55 -6.79 -4.18
CA LEU A 51 15.85 -7.34 -3.02
C LEU A 51 15.87 -8.89 -3.05
N PRO A 52 16.12 -9.56 -1.91
CA PRO A 52 16.15 -11.02 -1.83
C PRO A 52 14.75 -11.65 -1.72
N PHE A 53 13.70 -10.83 -1.77
CA PHE A 53 12.29 -11.23 -1.71
C PHE A 53 11.51 -10.64 -2.89
N ALA A 54 10.34 -11.19 -3.15
CA ALA A 54 9.43 -10.70 -4.19
C ALA A 54 8.96 -9.26 -3.90
N PHE A 55 9.15 -8.35 -4.86
CA PHE A 55 8.70 -6.95 -4.74
C PHE A 55 7.18 -6.83 -4.52
N ASP A 56 6.40 -7.81 -5.00
CA ASP A 56 4.93 -7.82 -4.91
C ASP A 56 4.39 -7.60 -3.49
N ILE A 57 5.10 -8.06 -2.45
CA ILE A 57 4.66 -7.88 -1.05
C ILE A 57 4.68 -6.40 -0.60
N LEU A 58 5.40 -5.53 -1.33
CA LEU A 58 5.45 -4.10 -1.04
C LEU A 58 4.37 -3.31 -1.80
N ALA A 59 3.75 -3.89 -2.84
CA ALA A 59 2.85 -3.19 -3.75
C ALA A 59 1.68 -2.50 -3.03
N THR A 60 1.12 -3.14 -1.99
CA THR A 60 0.01 -2.63 -1.19
C THR A 60 0.37 -1.43 -0.33
N SER A 61 1.67 -1.19 -0.13
CA SER A 61 2.20 -0.06 0.65
C SER A 61 2.60 1.14 -0.23
N PHE A 62 2.46 1.03 -1.56
CA PHE A 62 2.55 2.13 -2.51
C PHE A 62 1.17 2.51 -3.05
N LEU A 63 0.67 1.79 -4.07
CA LEU A 63 -0.51 2.17 -4.84
C LEU A 63 -1.81 1.98 -4.05
N TYR A 64 -2.10 0.76 -3.59
CA TYR A 64 -3.28 0.53 -2.76
C TYR A 64 -3.22 1.28 -1.42
N GLY A 65 -2.02 1.61 -0.94
CA GLY A 65 -1.79 2.48 0.21
C GLY A 65 -2.05 3.98 -0.06
N SER A 66 -2.17 4.39 -1.32
CA SER A 66 -2.42 5.76 -1.75
C SER A 66 -3.93 6.02 -1.83
N LYS A 67 -4.58 6.11 -0.66
CA LYS A 67 -6.05 6.10 -0.48
C LYS A 67 -6.77 7.33 -1.02
N THR A 68 -6.08 8.44 -1.27
CA THR A 68 -6.67 9.64 -1.88
C THR A 68 -7.24 9.37 -3.27
N PHE A 69 -6.72 8.36 -3.99
CA PHE A 69 -7.14 8.00 -5.35
C PHE A 69 -8.19 6.89 -5.38
N ILE A 70 -9.25 7.04 -4.59
CA ILE A 70 -10.45 6.20 -4.62
C ILE A 70 -11.61 7.00 -5.20
N ASN A 71 -12.30 6.45 -6.19
CA ASN A 71 -13.56 6.99 -6.70
C ASN A 71 -14.71 6.62 -5.75
N HIS A 72 -15.08 7.54 -4.85
CA HIS A 72 -16.23 7.35 -3.96
C HIS A 72 -17.54 7.63 -4.71
N THR A 73 -18.18 6.54 -5.15
CA THR A 73 -19.45 6.60 -5.87
C THR A 73 -20.64 6.69 -4.90
N GLN A 74 -21.85 6.92 -5.45
CA GLN A 74 -23.12 6.83 -4.72
C GLN A 74 -23.24 7.75 -3.49
N GLY A 75 -22.48 8.86 -3.47
CA GLY A 75 -22.54 9.83 -2.39
C GLY A 75 -21.92 9.35 -1.07
N ILE A 76 -21.13 8.27 -1.09
CA ILE A 76 -20.37 7.83 0.09
C ILE A 76 -19.39 8.95 0.48
N PRO A 77 -19.40 9.42 1.75
CA PRO A 77 -18.44 10.42 2.20
C PRO A 77 -17.00 9.93 2.04
N ASP A 78 -16.18 10.72 1.37
CA ASP A 78 -14.77 10.39 1.13
C ASP A 78 -13.92 10.81 2.34
N PHE A 79 -13.66 9.87 3.25
CA PHE A 79 -12.87 10.13 4.46
C PHE A 79 -11.49 10.69 4.10
N PHE A 80 -10.78 10.05 3.17
CA PHE A 80 -9.40 10.38 2.83
C PHE A 80 -9.24 11.78 2.21
N LYS A 81 -10.13 12.16 1.28
CA LYS A 81 -10.09 13.50 0.67
C LYS A 81 -10.53 14.59 1.66
N GLN A 82 -11.40 14.27 2.62
CA GLN A 82 -11.86 15.22 3.64
C GLN A 82 -10.82 15.50 4.72
N SER A 83 -9.84 14.61 4.90
CA SER A 83 -8.78 14.80 5.91
C SER A 83 -7.77 15.90 5.57
N PHE A 84 -7.81 16.52 4.39
CA PHE A 84 -6.89 17.59 4.02
C PHE A 84 -7.45 18.97 4.40
N PRO A 85 -6.61 19.89 4.93
CA PRO A 85 -5.14 19.92 4.83
C PRO A 85 -4.34 19.08 5.82
N GLU A 86 -4.92 18.63 6.92
CA GLU A 86 -4.22 17.95 8.01
C GLU A 86 -3.54 16.64 7.57
N GLY A 87 -4.13 15.96 6.60
CA GLY A 87 -3.67 14.65 6.13
C GLY A 87 -4.23 13.52 6.99
N PHE A 88 -3.70 12.32 6.79
CA PHE A 88 -4.13 11.13 7.53
C PHE A 88 -2.98 10.13 7.62
N THR A 89 -3.12 9.16 8.51
CA THR A 89 -2.22 8.02 8.61
C THR A 89 -2.99 6.74 8.32
N TRP A 90 -2.27 5.68 8.01
CA TRP A 90 -2.82 4.33 8.09
C TRP A 90 -1.77 3.36 8.65
N GLU A 91 -2.24 2.34 9.35
CA GLU A 91 -1.45 1.21 9.79
C GLU A 91 -2.07 -0.10 9.30
N ARG A 92 -1.23 -1.05 8.88
CA ARG A 92 -1.69 -2.32 8.33
C ARG A 92 -0.87 -3.47 8.84
N VAL A 93 -1.56 -4.58 9.09
CA VAL A 93 -0.97 -5.92 9.19
C VAL A 93 -1.49 -6.77 8.05
N THR A 94 -0.59 -7.28 7.23
CA THR A 94 -0.88 -8.27 6.19
C THR A 94 -0.30 -9.62 6.64
N THR A 95 -1.16 -10.62 6.81
CA THR A 95 -0.79 -11.98 7.23
C THR A 95 -0.97 -12.94 6.06
N TYR A 96 0.12 -13.58 5.66
CA TYR A 96 0.14 -14.59 4.60
C TYR A 96 -0.18 -15.96 5.19
N GLU A 97 -0.87 -16.80 4.41
CA GLU A 97 -1.28 -18.15 4.85
C GLU A 97 -0.09 -19.09 5.14
N ASP A 98 1.09 -18.78 4.60
CA ASP A 98 2.34 -19.53 4.81
C ASP A 98 3.14 -19.04 6.04
N GLY A 99 2.57 -18.13 6.84
CA GLY A 99 3.12 -17.63 8.09
C GLY A 99 3.89 -16.30 7.97
N GLY A 100 4.15 -15.81 6.75
CA GLY A 100 4.72 -14.48 6.54
C GLY A 100 3.83 -13.39 7.11
N VAL A 101 4.42 -12.36 7.73
CA VAL A 101 3.69 -11.20 8.23
C VAL A 101 4.39 -9.93 7.78
N LEU A 102 3.64 -9.01 7.17
CA LEU A 102 4.13 -7.68 6.78
C LEU A 102 3.31 -6.60 7.46
N THR A 103 3.96 -5.86 8.35
CA THR A 103 3.38 -4.68 9.00
C THR A 103 3.86 -3.42 8.30
N ALA A 104 2.96 -2.46 8.12
CA ALA A 104 3.26 -1.19 7.49
C ALA A 104 2.56 -0.04 8.23
N THR A 105 3.27 1.06 8.43
CA THR A 105 2.68 2.32 8.92
C THR A 105 2.99 3.42 7.93
N GLN A 106 2.03 4.31 7.68
CA GLN A 106 2.15 5.35 6.69
C GLN A 106 1.58 6.67 7.17
N ASP A 107 2.25 7.74 6.80
CA ASP A 107 1.78 9.12 6.93
C ASP A 107 1.54 9.71 5.54
N THR A 108 0.36 10.30 5.36
CA THR A 108 -0.05 11.03 4.17
C THR A 108 -0.23 12.51 4.52
N SER A 109 0.54 13.37 3.84
CA SER A 109 0.41 14.82 3.95
C SER A 109 0.28 15.49 2.58
N LEU A 110 -0.13 16.76 2.56
CA LEU A 110 -0.19 17.59 1.36
C LEU A 110 0.75 18.78 1.52
N GLN A 111 1.76 18.86 0.66
CA GLN A 111 2.78 19.91 0.70
C GLN A 111 2.89 20.55 -0.67
N ASP A 112 2.68 21.85 -0.76
CA ASP A 112 2.76 22.64 -2.00
C ASP A 112 1.96 22.02 -3.18
N GLY A 113 0.79 21.45 -2.87
CA GLY A 113 -0.08 20.80 -3.86
C GLY A 113 0.36 19.40 -4.29
N CYS A 114 1.34 18.79 -3.63
CA CYS A 114 1.83 17.44 -3.87
C CYS A 114 1.54 16.53 -2.66
N LEU A 115 1.02 15.33 -2.92
CA LEU A 115 0.81 14.32 -1.88
C LEU A 115 2.16 13.71 -1.49
N ILE A 116 2.48 13.74 -0.20
CA ILE A 116 3.73 13.19 0.34
C ILE A 116 3.41 12.00 1.23
N TYR A 117 4.05 10.87 0.92
CA TYR A 117 3.87 9.60 1.62
C TYR A 117 5.17 9.17 2.30
N ASN A 118 5.11 8.89 3.60
CA ASN A 118 6.22 8.31 4.34
C ASN A 118 5.81 6.95 4.89
N VAL A 119 6.47 5.89 4.45
CA VAL A 119 6.11 4.50 4.77
C VAL A 119 7.23 3.81 5.55
N LYS A 120 6.86 3.12 6.63
CA LYS A 120 7.76 2.20 7.35
C LYS A 120 7.26 0.78 7.20
N ILE A 121 8.16 -0.15 6.87
CA ILE A 121 7.85 -1.57 6.67
C ILE A 121 8.61 -2.45 7.67
N ARG A 122 7.93 -3.47 8.19
CA ARG A 122 8.54 -4.58 8.88
C ARG A 122 7.89 -5.89 8.47
N GLY A 123 8.61 -6.67 7.67
CA GLY A 123 8.25 -8.04 7.29
C GLY A 123 9.00 -9.05 8.14
N VAL A 124 8.33 -10.11 8.60
CA VAL A 124 8.94 -11.18 9.39
C VAL A 124 8.32 -12.53 9.04
N ASN A 125 9.06 -13.60 9.37
CA ASN A 125 8.61 -15.00 9.28
C ASN A 125 8.26 -15.44 7.86
N PHE A 126 8.85 -14.80 6.83
CA PHE A 126 8.69 -15.31 5.48
C PHE A 126 9.51 -16.61 5.33
N THR A 127 8.84 -17.67 4.88
CA THR A 127 9.50 -18.97 4.71
C THR A 127 10.60 -18.85 3.66
N SER A 128 11.83 -19.24 3.99
CA SER A 128 13.01 -19.12 3.10
C SER A 128 12.84 -19.87 1.78
N ASN A 129 12.15 -21.01 1.80
CA ASN A 129 11.78 -21.80 0.62
C ASN A 129 10.39 -21.44 0.06
N GLY A 130 9.71 -20.46 0.66
CA GLY A 130 8.39 -19.98 0.26
C GLY A 130 8.43 -19.14 -1.02
N PRO A 131 7.28 -18.94 -1.67
CA PRO A 131 7.21 -18.27 -2.97
C PRO A 131 7.71 -16.82 -2.93
N VAL A 132 7.54 -16.11 -1.82
CA VAL A 132 8.03 -14.74 -1.64
C VAL A 132 9.56 -14.69 -1.66
N MET A 133 10.23 -15.48 -0.81
CA MET A 133 11.69 -15.50 -0.71
C MET A 133 12.35 -16.15 -1.95
N GLN A 134 11.63 -17.04 -2.63
CA GLN A 134 12.07 -17.65 -3.88
C GLN A 134 11.71 -16.81 -5.13
N LYS A 135 11.08 -15.63 -4.96
CA LYS A 135 10.67 -14.73 -6.04
C LYS A 135 9.83 -15.42 -7.13
N LYS A 136 8.89 -16.26 -6.72
CA LYS A 136 7.98 -17.03 -7.58
C LYS A 136 6.58 -16.40 -7.69
N THR A 137 6.46 -15.10 -7.45
CA THR A 137 5.20 -14.36 -7.47
C THR A 137 5.02 -13.65 -8.81
N LEU A 138 3.79 -13.41 -9.23
CA LEU A 138 3.41 -12.85 -10.53
C LEU A 138 2.39 -11.71 -10.41
N GLY A 139 2.45 -10.95 -9.31
CA GLY A 139 1.52 -9.88 -8.99
C GLY A 139 0.19 -10.35 -8.40
N TRP A 140 -0.61 -9.39 -7.96
CA TRP A 140 -1.87 -9.61 -7.27
C TRP A 140 -3.06 -9.79 -8.22
N GLU A 141 -4.07 -10.54 -7.78
CA GLU A 141 -5.43 -10.46 -8.33
C GLU A 141 -6.14 -9.19 -7.88
N ALA A 142 -7.26 -8.87 -8.52
CA ALA A 142 -8.19 -7.87 -8.00
C ALA A 142 -8.82 -8.35 -6.68
N PHE A 143 -9.09 -7.42 -5.77
CA PHE A 143 -9.70 -7.71 -4.47
C PHE A 143 -10.70 -6.61 -4.08
N THR A 144 -11.51 -6.88 -3.06
CA THR A 144 -12.45 -5.93 -2.48
C THR A 144 -12.11 -5.70 -1.01
N GLU A 145 -12.09 -4.44 -0.59
CA GLU A 145 -11.93 -4.06 0.81
C GLU A 145 -13.27 -3.65 1.40
N THR A 146 -13.58 -4.20 2.57
CA THR A 146 -14.68 -3.72 3.41
C THR A 146 -14.13 -2.64 4.33
N LEU A 147 -14.70 -1.44 4.25
CA LEU A 147 -14.40 -0.31 5.14
C LEU A 147 -15.60 -0.04 6.04
N TYR A 148 -15.37 0.17 7.33
CA TYR A 148 -16.39 0.61 8.29
C TYR A 148 -15.81 1.55 9.34
N PRO A 149 -16.60 2.48 9.90
CA PRO A 149 -16.15 3.34 10.98
C PRO A 149 -15.81 2.52 12.23
N ALA A 150 -14.66 2.82 12.85
CA ALA A 150 -14.24 2.23 14.12
C ALA A 150 -13.33 3.22 14.86
N ASP A 151 -13.51 3.36 16.18
CA ASP A 151 -12.64 4.13 17.08
C ASP A 151 -12.29 5.56 16.62
N GLY A 152 -13.23 6.23 15.94
CA GLY A 152 -13.05 7.60 15.42
C GLY A 152 -12.31 7.69 14.07
N GLY A 153 -11.92 6.57 13.49
CA GLY A 153 -11.37 6.45 12.14
C GLY A 153 -12.15 5.46 11.27
N LEU A 154 -11.46 4.84 10.31
CA LEU A 154 -11.97 3.76 9.48
C LEU A 154 -11.15 2.50 9.72
N GLU A 155 -11.81 1.36 9.79
CA GLU A 155 -11.14 0.07 9.77
C GLU A 155 -11.42 -0.64 8.44
N GLY A 156 -10.36 -1.20 7.86
CA GLY A 156 -10.39 -1.95 6.60
C GLY A 156 -10.07 -3.43 6.77
N ARG A 157 -10.77 -4.26 6.00
CA ARG A 157 -10.56 -5.71 5.91
C ARG A 157 -10.60 -6.15 4.45
N ASN A 158 -9.60 -6.93 4.02
CA ASN A 158 -9.61 -7.59 2.72
C ASN A 158 -8.81 -8.89 2.73
N ASP A 159 -9.19 -9.79 1.84
CA ASP A 159 -8.41 -10.96 1.46
C ASP A 159 -7.87 -10.74 0.04
N MET A 160 -6.59 -11.03 -0.14
CA MET A 160 -5.85 -10.83 -1.39
C MET A 160 -5.22 -12.14 -1.84
N ALA A 161 -5.21 -12.38 -3.15
CA ALA A 161 -4.59 -13.54 -3.75
C ALA A 161 -3.35 -13.13 -4.58
N LEU A 162 -2.17 -13.58 -4.16
CA LEU A 162 -0.92 -13.34 -4.86
C LEU A 162 -0.67 -14.49 -5.85
N LYS A 163 -0.62 -14.19 -7.15
CA LYS A 163 -0.40 -15.20 -8.19
C LYS A 163 0.99 -15.79 -8.07
N LEU A 164 1.11 -17.10 -8.27
CA LEU A 164 2.38 -17.83 -8.23
C LEU A 164 2.74 -18.44 -9.59
N VAL A 165 4.03 -18.62 -9.82
CA VAL A 165 4.55 -19.45 -10.91
C VAL A 165 3.96 -20.85 -10.77
N GLY A 166 3.33 -21.36 -11.84
CA GLY A 166 2.62 -22.64 -11.82
C GLY A 166 1.09 -22.51 -11.70
N GLY A 167 0.57 -21.30 -11.49
CA GLY A 167 -0.86 -20.99 -11.60
C GLY A 167 -1.67 -21.09 -10.31
N SER A 168 -1.05 -21.41 -9.17
CA SER A 168 -1.69 -21.31 -7.86
C SER A 168 -1.58 -19.89 -7.27
N HIS A 169 -2.13 -19.70 -6.06
CA HIS A 169 -2.09 -18.43 -5.33
C HIS A 169 -1.53 -18.63 -3.92
N LEU A 170 -0.94 -17.56 -3.37
CA LEU A 170 -0.68 -17.41 -1.93
C LEU A 170 -1.70 -16.40 -1.38
N ILE A 171 -2.51 -16.82 -0.41
CA ILE A 171 -3.52 -15.96 0.22
C ILE A 171 -2.90 -15.08 1.31
N ALA A 172 -3.34 -13.83 1.36
CA ALA A 172 -2.99 -12.89 2.41
C ALA A 172 -4.24 -12.14 2.90
N ASN A 173 -4.41 -12.04 4.22
CA ASN A 173 -5.44 -11.22 4.85
C ASN A 173 -4.82 -9.89 5.32
N ALA A 174 -5.46 -8.77 5.01
CA ALA A 174 -5.05 -7.46 5.49
C ALA A 174 -6.09 -6.83 6.41
N LYS A 175 -5.61 -6.36 7.56
CA LYS A 175 -6.31 -5.49 8.49
C LYS A 175 -5.64 -4.11 8.47
N THR A 176 -6.42 -3.06 8.17
CA THR A 176 -5.94 -1.67 8.15
C THR A 176 -6.75 -0.83 9.14
N THR A 177 -6.10 0.12 9.81
CA THR A 177 -6.73 1.23 10.53
C THR A 177 -6.23 2.55 9.94
#